data_AF-A0A958JJ42-F1
#
_entry.id   AF-A0A958JJ42-F1
#
_cell.length_a   1.000
_cell.length_b   1.000
_cell.length_c   1.000
_cell.angle_alpha   90.00
_cell.angle_beta   90.00
_cell.angle_gamma   90.00
#
_symmetry.space_group_name_H-M   'P 1'
#
loop_
_entity.id
_entity.type
_entity.pdbx_description
1 polymer ?
#
loop_
_entity_poly.entity_id
_entity_poly.type
_entity_poly.pdbx_seq_one_letter_code
_entity_poly.pdbx_strand_id
1 'polypeptide(L)'
;WDNPNVFGICMLKHSDNTISRRQEVGRGLRLSVDQHGDRMDHPAVVHDINVLTVVASESYKDFVGGLQKEIADTLSSRPRKATEAYFTGKTIATESGPVEITAAMAKQIYRYLVKNDYSDDADQISKTYHDAKEAGSLADLPDELKPHAEQIFQLIDSVFSDAQLPKVEDGRKPKTNPLNDNFDKKEFKELWARINQKAVYRVEFDSDELVRKCVSALDSQLRVTPLQYTVQSGIQGDGLSDEQLKTGDGFTLTGSTTERGGSVHSLVKYDLLGNVAENTELTRKTVADILAGIQASVFGQFKENPEHFISEASRIISEQKATMIIERLAYDGLSERYDVDIFTANQTGQDFSKASAKLKNHVYDYVVTDSEIERRFADQLDASTEVVVYAKLPRGFLIPTPVGDYNPDWAISFKEGSVKHIYFVAETKGSMSSMKLREIENTKIACARKFFDEIGRRVSEDRVKYDVVTSYEKLMDIVGRAAA
;
A
#
# COMPACT_ATOMS: atom_id res chain seq x y z
N TRP A 1 1.48 -2.12 -37.60
CA TRP A 1 2.28 -1.56 -36.51
C TRP A 1 1.92 -2.30 -35.25
N ASP A 2 2.88 -3.05 -34.73
CA ASP A 2 2.70 -3.82 -33.50
C ASP A 2 3.99 -3.73 -32.67
N ASN A 3 4.48 -2.50 -32.51
CA ASN A 3 5.72 -2.19 -31.80
C ASN A 3 5.35 -1.78 -30.37
N PRO A 4 5.88 -2.46 -29.33
CA PRO A 4 5.62 -2.13 -27.93
C PRO A 4 6.17 -0.76 -27.51
N ASN A 5 7.14 -0.19 -28.23
CA ASN A 5 7.80 1.07 -27.88
C ASN A 5 7.19 2.27 -28.64
N VAL A 6 5.88 2.26 -28.82
CA VAL A 6 5.13 3.38 -29.42
C VAL A 6 4.51 4.19 -28.29
N PHE A 7 5.15 5.32 -27.96
CA PHE A 7 4.68 6.25 -26.92
C PHE A 7 3.86 7.43 -27.47
N GLY A 8 3.81 7.59 -28.80
CA GLY A 8 3.13 8.68 -29.46
C GLY A 8 2.36 8.21 -30.69
N ILE A 9 1.06 8.51 -30.75
CA ILE A 9 0.26 8.31 -31.97
C ILE A 9 -0.27 9.67 -32.40
N CYS A 10 0.14 10.11 -33.59
CA CYS A 10 -0.37 11.34 -34.20
C CYS A 10 -1.42 10.99 -35.27
N MET A 11 -2.67 11.34 -34.99
CA MET A 11 -3.78 11.13 -35.91
C MET A 11 -4.00 12.36 -36.78
N LEU A 12 -3.42 12.32 -37.98
CA LEU A 12 -3.56 13.39 -38.98
C LEU A 12 -4.79 13.22 -39.91
N LYS A 13 -5.44 12.05 -39.87
CA LYS A 13 -6.59 11.72 -40.73
C LYS A 13 -7.91 11.83 -39.98
N HIS A 14 -8.93 12.37 -40.66
CA HIS A 14 -10.32 12.24 -40.22
C HIS A 14 -10.90 10.94 -40.78
N SER A 15 -11.17 9.97 -39.90
CA SER A 15 -11.81 8.71 -40.27
C SER A 15 -13.02 8.48 -39.38
N ASP A 16 -14.20 8.27 -39.95
CA ASP A 16 -15.44 8.08 -39.17
C ASP A 16 -15.62 6.66 -38.64
N ASN A 17 -14.69 5.75 -38.94
CA ASN A 17 -14.76 4.35 -38.52
C ASN A 17 -14.17 4.15 -37.11
N THR A 18 -15.05 4.03 -36.11
CA THR A 18 -14.71 3.82 -34.70
C THR A 18 -13.92 2.53 -34.44
N ILE A 19 -14.17 1.46 -35.21
CA ILE A 19 -13.46 0.17 -35.07
C ILE A 19 -11.99 0.32 -35.47
N SER A 20 -11.73 1.04 -36.57
CA SER A 20 -10.35 1.31 -37.03
C SER A 20 -9.59 2.13 -36.00
N ARG A 21 -10.22 3.16 -35.42
CA ARG A 21 -9.61 4.01 -34.38
C ARG A 21 -9.23 3.19 -33.13
N ARG A 22 -10.10 2.29 -32.68
CA ARG A 22 -9.87 1.42 -31.52
C ARG A 22 -8.70 0.48 -31.73
N GLN A 23 -8.60 -0.13 -32.91
CA GLN A 23 -7.48 -0.99 -33.26
C GLN A 23 -6.16 -0.22 -33.40
N GLU A 24 -6.20 1.03 -33.85
CA GLU A 24 -5.00 1.87 -33.98
C GLU A 24 -4.46 2.29 -32.61
N VAL A 25 -5.31 2.73 -31.68
CA VAL A 25 -4.92 3.02 -30.29
C VAL A 25 -4.46 1.75 -29.58
N GLY A 26 -5.18 0.63 -29.76
CA GLY A 26 -4.86 -0.65 -29.14
C GLY A 26 -3.46 -1.19 -29.49
N ARG A 27 -2.87 -0.76 -30.61
CA ARG A 27 -1.50 -1.11 -31.01
C ARG A 27 -0.43 -0.38 -30.19
N GLY A 28 -0.76 0.75 -29.57
CA GLY A 28 0.11 1.52 -28.68
C GLY A 28 -0.10 1.23 -27.19
N LEU A 29 -1.03 0.35 -26.82
CA LEU A 29 -1.34 0.02 -25.41
C LEU A 29 -0.49 -1.13 -24.84
N ARG A 30 0.54 -1.59 -25.57
CA ARG A 30 1.44 -2.63 -25.08
C ARG A 30 2.46 -2.01 -24.13
N LEU A 31 2.88 -2.79 -23.13
CA LEU A 31 4.02 -2.42 -22.28
C LEU A 31 5.29 -2.37 -23.13
N SER A 32 6.08 -1.32 -23.01
CA SER A 32 7.34 -1.13 -23.71
C SER A 32 8.40 -2.17 -23.29
N VAL A 33 9.46 -2.28 -24.09
CA VAL A 33 10.66 -3.06 -23.77
C VAL A 33 11.88 -2.16 -23.68
N ASP A 34 12.85 -2.52 -22.84
CA ASP A 34 14.12 -1.81 -22.72
C ASP A 34 15.12 -2.20 -23.85
N GLN A 35 16.36 -1.70 -23.76
CA GLN A 35 17.43 -2.00 -24.72
C GLN A 35 17.88 -3.47 -24.74
N HIS A 36 17.56 -4.24 -23.70
CA HIS A 36 17.84 -5.66 -23.57
C HIS A 36 16.66 -6.53 -24.06
N GLY A 37 15.52 -5.90 -24.34
CA GLY A 37 14.30 -6.56 -24.80
C GLY A 37 13.39 -7.01 -23.65
N ASP A 38 13.69 -6.61 -22.41
CA ASP A 38 12.90 -6.92 -21.23
C ASP A 38 11.70 -5.98 -21.13
N ARG A 39 10.54 -6.51 -20.75
CA ARG A 39 9.30 -5.72 -20.62
C ARG A 39 9.41 -4.78 -19.42
N MET A 40 8.99 -3.54 -19.62
CA MET A 40 8.85 -2.55 -18.56
C MET A 40 7.52 -2.75 -17.82
N ASP A 41 7.34 -3.90 -17.15
CA ASP A 41 6.11 -4.31 -16.45
C ASP A 41 6.20 -4.22 -14.92
N HIS A 42 7.32 -3.72 -14.41
CA HIS A 42 7.54 -3.60 -12.97
C HIS A 42 6.50 -2.67 -12.31
N PRO A 43 5.72 -3.13 -11.31
CA PRO A 43 4.59 -2.38 -10.75
C PRO A 43 4.91 -0.96 -10.26
N ALA A 44 6.14 -0.72 -9.79
CA ALA A 44 6.55 0.57 -9.25
C ALA A 44 6.71 1.68 -10.31
N VAL A 45 6.99 1.32 -11.57
CA VAL A 45 7.32 2.27 -12.65
C VAL A 45 6.49 2.05 -13.92
N VAL A 46 5.73 0.94 -13.99
CA VAL A 46 4.95 0.55 -15.17
C VAL A 46 4.01 1.65 -15.65
N HIS A 47 3.38 2.38 -14.73
CA HIS A 47 2.44 3.45 -15.07
C HIS A 47 3.13 4.78 -15.43
N ASP A 48 4.35 5.01 -14.94
CA ASP A 48 5.12 6.22 -15.22
C ASP A 48 5.80 6.13 -16.60
N ILE A 49 6.27 4.93 -16.95
CA ILE A 49 7.00 4.68 -18.19
C ILE A 49 6.02 4.46 -19.35
N ASN A 50 5.01 3.60 -19.19
CA ASN A 50 4.14 3.16 -20.29
C ASN A 50 2.95 4.11 -20.55
N VAL A 51 3.27 5.35 -20.89
CA VAL A 51 2.28 6.39 -21.19
C VAL A 51 2.16 6.62 -22.69
N LEU A 52 0.99 6.28 -23.25
CA LEU A 52 0.67 6.52 -24.66
C LEU A 52 0.07 7.92 -24.85
N THR A 53 0.81 8.81 -25.51
CA THR A 53 0.30 10.13 -25.91
C THR A 53 -0.40 10.05 -27.26
N VAL A 54 -1.69 10.38 -27.28
CA VAL A 54 -2.47 10.45 -28.53
C VAL A 54 -2.68 11.91 -28.92
N VAL A 55 -2.04 12.32 -30.02
CA VAL A 55 -2.22 13.65 -30.62
C VAL A 55 -3.39 13.57 -31.61
N ALA A 56 -4.48 14.23 -31.24
CA ALA A 56 -5.78 14.11 -31.87
C ALA A 56 -6.33 15.47 -32.33
N SER A 57 -7.05 15.50 -33.45
CA SER A 57 -7.93 16.61 -33.81
C SER A 57 -9.15 16.67 -32.86
N GLU A 58 -9.89 17.78 -32.85
CA GLU A 58 -11.07 17.97 -31.99
C GLU A 58 -12.06 16.78 -32.06
N SER A 59 -12.33 16.27 -33.27
CA SER A 59 -13.20 15.11 -33.50
C SER A 59 -12.69 13.75 -32.98
N TYR A 60 -11.44 13.67 -32.55
CA TYR A 60 -10.81 12.46 -32.02
C TYR A 60 -10.62 12.55 -30.49
N LYS A 61 -10.67 13.75 -29.91
CA LYS A 61 -10.70 13.96 -28.45
C LYS A 61 -11.91 13.27 -27.81
N ASP A 62 -13.09 13.46 -28.39
CA ASP A 62 -14.34 12.85 -27.87
C ASP A 62 -14.30 11.31 -27.99
N PHE A 63 -13.65 10.79 -29.03
CA PHE A 63 -13.45 9.34 -29.19
C PHE A 63 -12.51 8.77 -28.12
N VAL A 64 -11.37 9.40 -27.85
CA VAL A 64 -10.43 8.96 -26.81
C VAL A 64 -11.08 9.03 -25.43
N GLY A 65 -11.78 10.13 -25.14
CA GLY A 65 -12.55 10.28 -23.90
C GLY A 65 -13.65 9.22 -23.76
N GLY A 66 -14.37 8.91 -24.86
CA GLY A 66 -15.36 7.84 -24.89
C GLY A 66 -14.78 6.45 -24.67
N LEU A 67 -13.63 6.13 -25.28
CA LEU A 67 -12.94 4.85 -25.11
C LEU A 67 -12.44 4.67 -23.68
N GLN A 68 -11.88 5.72 -23.07
CA GLN A 68 -11.45 5.71 -21.67
C GLN A 68 -12.63 5.49 -20.72
N LYS A 69 -13.74 6.17 -20.97
CA LYS A 69 -14.98 5.98 -20.22
C LYS A 69 -15.51 4.55 -20.37
N GLU A 70 -15.49 3.98 -21.58
CA GLU A 70 -15.90 2.60 -21.82
C GLU A 70 -15.02 1.58 -21.08
N ILE A 71 -13.70 1.81 -21.01
CA ILE A 71 -12.77 0.98 -20.22
C ILE A 71 -13.10 1.08 -18.73
N ALA A 72 -13.31 2.29 -18.21
CA ALA A 72 -13.72 2.53 -16.83
C ALA A 72 -15.08 1.89 -16.49
N ASP A 73 -16.03 1.96 -17.41
CA ASP A 73 -17.35 1.35 -17.27
C ASP A 73 -17.30 -0.18 -17.42
N THR A 74 -16.34 -0.74 -18.16
CA THR A 74 -16.14 -2.20 -18.21
C THR A 74 -15.51 -2.74 -16.91
N LEU A 75 -14.72 -1.91 -16.23
CA LEU A 75 -14.18 -2.20 -14.89
C LEU A 75 -15.24 -2.08 -13.76
N SER A 76 -16.47 -1.64 -14.08
CA SER A 76 -17.53 -1.22 -13.13
C SER A 76 -18.35 -2.33 -12.47
N SER A 77 -17.94 -3.60 -12.53
CA SER A 77 -18.59 -4.67 -11.74
C SER A 77 -18.51 -4.44 -10.22
N ARG A 78 -17.76 -3.42 -9.79
CA ARG A 78 -17.61 -3.00 -8.40
C ARG A 78 -18.73 -2.01 -7.97
N PRO A 79 -19.22 -2.12 -6.73
CA PRO A 79 -20.24 -1.23 -6.19
C PRO A 79 -19.73 0.22 -6.11
N ARG A 80 -20.46 1.17 -6.72
CA ARG A 80 -20.08 2.60 -6.81
C ARG A 80 -20.71 3.50 -5.74
N LYS A 81 -21.71 3.01 -5.02
CA LYS A 81 -22.48 3.80 -4.05
C LYS A 81 -22.24 3.33 -2.62
N ALA A 82 -21.89 4.25 -1.76
CA ALA A 82 -21.69 4.07 -0.32
C ALA A 82 -23.00 4.30 0.45
N THR A 83 -24.03 3.49 0.17
CA THR A 83 -25.34 3.60 0.83
C THR A 83 -25.41 2.80 2.13
N GLU A 84 -26.38 3.10 2.99
CA GLU A 84 -26.69 2.28 4.18
C GLU A 84 -26.90 0.79 3.79
N ALA A 85 -27.60 0.54 2.68
CA ALA A 85 -27.84 -0.81 2.17
C ALA A 85 -26.57 -1.54 1.72
N TYR A 86 -25.56 -0.81 1.24
CA TYR A 86 -24.28 -1.39 0.85
C TYR A 86 -23.49 -1.90 2.07
N PHE A 87 -23.49 -1.11 3.15
CA PHE A 87 -22.74 -1.43 4.38
C PHE A 87 -23.46 -2.46 5.26
N THR A 88 -24.79 -2.46 5.27
CA THR A 88 -25.57 -3.38 6.10
C THR A 88 -25.30 -4.84 5.72
N GLY A 89 -25.03 -5.68 6.72
CA GLY A 89 -24.78 -7.12 6.53
C GLY A 89 -23.38 -7.46 6.02
N LYS A 90 -22.49 -6.47 5.86
CA LYS A 90 -21.07 -6.71 5.55
C LYS A 90 -20.35 -7.19 6.79
N THR A 91 -19.47 -8.17 6.63
CA THR A 91 -18.63 -8.67 7.72
C THR A 91 -17.27 -7.99 7.69
N ILE A 92 -16.87 -7.43 8.83
CA ILE A 92 -15.53 -6.87 9.05
C ILE A 92 -14.72 -7.81 9.95
N ALA A 93 -13.45 -8.02 9.61
CA ALA A 93 -12.54 -8.86 10.40
C ALA A 93 -11.87 -8.03 11.51
N THR A 94 -12.20 -8.32 12.77
CA THR A 94 -11.64 -7.63 13.94
C THR A 94 -10.73 -8.57 14.72
N GLU A 95 -9.87 -8.04 15.60
CA GLU A 95 -9.00 -8.85 16.48
C GLU A 95 -9.80 -9.83 17.38
N SER A 96 -11.07 -9.52 17.65
CA SER A 96 -11.99 -10.37 18.42
C SER A 96 -12.76 -11.39 17.57
N GLY A 97 -12.63 -11.34 16.24
CA GLY A 97 -13.37 -12.17 15.29
C GLY A 97 -14.18 -11.37 14.25
N PRO A 98 -14.88 -12.04 13.33
CA PRO A 98 -15.74 -11.39 12.34
C PRO A 98 -16.94 -10.71 13.02
N VAL A 99 -17.13 -9.42 12.75
CA VAL A 99 -18.28 -8.63 13.22
C VAL A 99 -19.11 -8.23 12.00
N GLU A 100 -20.42 -8.47 12.06
CA GLU A 100 -21.35 -8.02 11.03
C GLU A 100 -21.75 -6.56 11.27
N ILE A 101 -21.74 -5.76 10.20
CA ILE A 101 -22.21 -4.39 10.24
C ILE A 101 -23.72 -4.38 10.32
N THR A 102 -24.21 -4.02 11.50
CA THR A 102 -25.64 -3.83 11.76
C THR A 102 -26.19 -2.63 10.99
N ALA A 103 -27.52 -2.56 10.81
CA ALA A 103 -28.17 -1.40 10.19
C ALA A 103 -27.85 -0.08 10.92
N ALA A 104 -27.69 -0.12 12.25
CA ALA A 104 -27.30 1.04 13.05
C ALA A 104 -25.87 1.51 12.72
N MET A 105 -24.91 0.58 12.63
CA MET A 105 -23.54 0.89 12.23
C MET A 105 -23.48 1.39 10.79
N ALA A 106 -24.17 0.74 9.86
CA ALA A 106 -24.27 1.16 8.47
C ALA A 106 -24.80 2.59 8.33
N LYS A 107 -25.84 2.94 9.09
CA LYS A 107 -26.38 4.29 9.17
C LYS A 107 -25.38 5.29 9.74
N GLN A 108 -24.58 4.91 10.74
CA GLN A 108 -23.54 5.78 11.26
C GLN A 108 -22.41 6.00 10.26
N ILE A 109 -21.99 4.95 9.53
CA ILE A 109 -21.00 5.06 8.44
C ILE A 109 -21.53 6.02 7.36
N TYR A 110 -22.78 5.83 6.92
CA TYR A 110 -23.41 6.70 5.94
C TYR A 110 -23.48 8.16 6.42
N ARG A 111 -23.95 8.39 7.65
CA ARG A 111 -24.02 9.76 8.22
C ARG A 111 -22.65 10.38 8.41
N TYR A 112 -21.63 9.59 8.75
CA TYR A 112 -20.24 10.05 8.81
C TYR A 112 -19.76 10.53 7.43
N LEU A 113 -20.07 9.78 6.37
CA LEU A 113 -19.69 10.16 5.01
C LEU A 113 -20.39 11.47 4.60
N VAL A 114 -21.71 11.55 4.80
CA VAL A 114 -22.50 12.75 4.44
C VAL A 114 -22.09 13.96 5.27
N LYS A 115 -21.90 13.82 6.59
CA LYS A 115 -21.62 14.95 7.49
C LYS A 115 -20.27 15.62 7.20
N ASN A 116 -19.30 14.87 6.71
CA ASN A 116 -17.95 15.35 6.42
C ASN A 116 -17.73 15.60 4.92
N ASP A 117 -18.80 15.64 4.12
CA ASP A 117 -18.75 15.83 2.66
C ASP A 117 -17.88 14.77 1.94
N TYR A 118 -17.78 13.58 2.52
CA TYR A 118 -17.04 12.41 2.00
C TYR A 118 -17.86 11.57 1.02
N SER A 119 -19.16 11.84 0.90
CA SER A 119 -20.02 11.34 -0.17
C SER A 119 -20.71 12.49 -0.90
N ASP A 120 -20.98 12.33 -2.20
CA ASP A 120 -21.74 13.29 -3.00
C ASP A 120 -23.27 13.03 -2.95
N ASP A 121 -24.05 13.89 -3.62
CA ASP A 121 -25.51 13.77 -3.71
C ASP A 121 -25.99 12.48 -4.42
N ALA A 122 -25.09 11.74 -5.07
CA ALA A 122 -25.35 10.46 -5.72
C ALA A 122 -24.90 9.25 -4.86
N ASP A 123 -24.54 9.49 -3.60
CA ASP A 123 -23.96 8.55 -2.63
C ASP A 123 -22.63 7.95 -3.08
N GLN A 124 -21.87 8.62 -3.95
CA GLN A 124 -20.53 8.18 -4.37
C GLN A 124 -19.48 8.78 -3.46
N ILE A 125 -18.38 8.05 -3.22
CA ILE A 125 -17.26 8.56 -2.42
C ILE A 125 -16.62 9.75 -3.13
N SER A 126 -16.64 10.90 -2.44
CA SER A 126 -16.23 12.18 -2.97
C SER A 126 -14.70 12.32 -3.02
N LYS A 127 -14.22 13.31 -3.78
CA LYS A 127 -12.79 13.67 -3.79
C LYS A 127 -12.31 14.08 -2.39
N THR A 128 -13.14 14.76 -1.62
CA THR A 128 -12.83 15.24 -0.27
C THR A 128 -12.42 14.10 0.66
N TYR A 129 -13.05 12.92 0.53
CA TYR A 129 -12.65 11.73 1.29
C TYR A 129 -11.24 11.27 0.94
N HIS A 130 -10.92 11.16 -0.36
CA HIS A 130 -9.61 10.71 -0.82
C HIS A 130 -8.51 11.70 -0.44
N ASP A 131 -8.75 12.99 -0.63
CA ASP A 131 -7.79 14.05 -0.26
C ASP A 131 -7.54 14.04 1.26
N ALA A 132 -8.60 13.91 2.09
CA ALA A 132 -8.48 13.84 3.55
C ALA A 132 -7.76 12.56 4.01
N LYS A 133 -7.97 11.45 3.31
CA LYS A 133 -7.29 10.18 3.59
C LYS A 133 -5.81 10.23 3.23
N GLU A 134 -5.46 10.74 2.06
CA GLU A 134 -4.07 10.95 1.60
C GLU A 134 -3.32 11.88 2.57
N ALA A 135 -4.00 12.92 3.07
CA ALA A 135 -3.44 13.86 4.05
C ALA A 135 -3.39 13.32 5.50
N GLY A 136 -3.96 12.13 5.79
CA GLY A 136 -4.08 11.61 7.14
C GLY A 136 -4.97 12.46 8.07
N SER A 137 -5.91 13.21 7.48
CA SER A 137 -6.78 14.18 8.15
C SER A 137 -8.26 13.80 8.10
N LEU A 138 -8.57 12.50 8.04
CA LEU A 138 -9.95 12.01 8.10
C LEU A 138 -10.58 12.42 9.44
N ALA A 139 -11.83 12.89 9.38
CA ALA A 139 -12.58 13.23 10.57
C ALA A 139 -12.75 12.02 11.50
N ASP A 140 -12.82 12.28 12.80
CA ASP A 140 -13.02 11.22 13.80
C ASP A 140 -14.34 10.46 13.54
N LEU A 141 -14.24 9.13 13.55
CA LEU A 141 -15.41 8.28 13.50
C LEU A 141 -16.25 8.43 14.78
N PRO A 142 -17.59 8.22 14.69
CA PRO A 142 -18.44 8.09 15.88
C PRO A 142 -17.89 7.07 16.88
N ASP A 143 -18.13 7.30 18.18
CA ASP A 143 -17.53 6.50 19.27
C ASP A 143 -17.77 4.99 19.14
N GLU A 144 -18.94 4.58 18.62
CA GLU A 144 -19.29 3.18 18.38
C GLU A 144 -18.50 2.54 17.21
N LEU A 145 -18.00 3.35 16.28
CA LEU A 145 -17.25 2.91 15.11
C LEU A 145 -15.73 2.96 15.33
N LYS A 146 -15.24 3.74 16.31
CA LYS A 146 -13.80 3.88 16.62
C LYS A 146 -13.07 2.55 16.84
N PRO A 147 -13.63 1.54 17.55
CA PRO A 147 -12.95 0.26 17.74
C PRO A 147 -12.72 -0.53 16.43
N HIS A 148 -13.43 -0.16 15.36
CA HIS A 148 -13.40 -0.83 14.06
C HIS A 148 -12.98 0.11 12.93
N ALA A 149 -12.31 1.22 13.26
CA ALA A 149 -12.01 2.31 12.34
C ALA A 149 -11.30 1.81 11.07
N GLU A 150 -10.27 0.99 11.25
CA GLU A 150 -9.46 0.44 10.16
C GLU A 150 -10.32 -0.38 9.18
N GLN A 151 -11.15 -1.27 9.71
CA GLN A 151 -12.01 -2.14 8.91
C GLN A 151 -13.12 -1.35 8.19
N ILE A 152 -13.64 -0.31 8.85
CA ILE A 152 -14.65 0.57 8.26
C ILE A 152 -14.06 1.35 7.11
N PHE A 153 -12.85 1.90 7.26
CA PHE A 153 -12.17 2.58 6.15
C PHE A 153 -11.88 1.63 4.99
N GLN A 154 -11.45 0.40 5.24
CA GLN A 154 -11.29 -0.61 4.17
C GLN A 154 -12.60 -0.88 3.42
N LEU A 155 -13.72 -0.93 4.14
CA LEU A 155 -15.03 -1.14 3.53
C LEU A 155 -15.47 0.06 2.69
N ILE A 156 -15.23 1.28 3.18
CA ILE A 156 -15.45 2.51 2.41
C ILE A 156 -14.57 2.53 1.16
N ASP A 157 -13.30 2.13 1.27
CA ASP A 157 -12.35 2.08 0.15
C ASP A 157 -12.72 1.03 -0.91
N SER A 158 -13.45 -0.01 -0.51
CA SER A 158 -13.93 -1.03 -1.43
C SER A 158 -15.12 -0.56 -2.29
N VAL A 159 -15.74 0.56 -1.92
CA VAL A 159 -16.66 1.28 -2.80
C VAL A 159 -15.83 1.94 -3.89
N PHE A 160 -16.08 1.53 -5.13
CA PHE A 160 -15.38 2.06 -6.28
C PHE A 160 -15.64 3.55 -6.41
N SER A 161 -14.55 4.33 -6.56
CA SER A 161 -14.60 5.75 -6.83
C SER A 161 -13.87 6.04 -8.13
N ASP A 162 -14.50 6.80 -9.03
CA ASP A 162 -13.88 7.25 -10.29
C ASP A 162 -12.59 8.06 -10.03
N ALA A 163 -12.41 8.61 -8.82
CA ALA A 163 -11.20 9.30 -8.40
C ALA A 163 -9.96 8.40 -8.26
N GLN A 164 -10.12 7.07 -8.16
CA GLN A 164 -9.02 6.10 -8.11
C GLN A 164 -8.49 5.73 -9.49
N LEU A 165 -9.20 6.07 -10.57
CA LEU A 165 -8.70 5.86 -11.92
C LEU A 165 -7.58 6.86 -12.22
N PRO A 166 -6.50 6.44 -12.91
CA PRO A 166 -5.50 7.38 -13.42
C PRO A 166 -6.19 8.49 -14.21
N LYS A 167 -5.98 9.74 -13.79
CA LYS A 167 -6.63 10.89 -14.43
C LYS A 167 -6.04 11.07 -15.83
N VAL A 168 -6.91 11.42 -16.76
CA VAL A 168 -6.52 11.75 -18.13
C VAL A 168 -5.88 13.14 -18.10
N GLU A 169 -4.56 13.18 -18.18
CA GLU A 169 -3.81 14.43 -18.17
C GLU A 169 -3.66 15.01 -19.58
N ASP A 170 -3.69 16.34 -19.66
CA ASP A 170 -3.32 17.04 -20.89
C ASP A 170 -1.81 17.02 -21.03
N GLY A 171 -1.27 16.13 -21.86
CA GLY A 171 0.17 15.96 -22.11
C GLY A 171 0.91 17.20 -22.64
N ARG A 172 0.22 18.33 -22.86
CA ARG A 172 0.85 19.65 -23.12
C ARG A 172 1.18 20.44 -21.86
N LYS A 173 0.61 20.06 -20.71
CA LYS A 173 0.80 20.69 -19.39
C LYS A 173 1.97 20.17 -18.55
N PRO A 174 2.48 18.93 -18.70
CA PRO A 174 3.61 18.46 -17.93
C PRO A 174 4.78 19.41 -18.13
N LYS A 175 5.34 19.86 -17.01
CA LYS A 175 6.60 20.58 -17.03
C LYS A 175 7.69 19.59 -16.67
N THR A 176 8.86 19.75 -17.26
CA THR A 176 10.05 19.04 -16.81
C THR A 176 10.61 19.74 -15.57
N ASN A 177 11.09 18.96 -14.61
CA ASN A 177 11.75 19.47 -13.41
C ASN A 177 13.25 19.21 -13.54
N PRO A 178 13.99 20.07 -14.27
CA PRO A 178 15.38 19.80 -14.57
C PRO A 178 16.21 19.74 -13.28
N LEU A 179 17.28 18.93 -13.33
CA LEU A 179 18.32 18.97 -12.31
C LEU A 179 18.96 20.36 -12.29
N ASN A 180 19.24 20.86 -11.08
CA ASN A 180 19.93 22.13 -10.88
C ASN A 180 21.37 21.92 -10.37
N ASP A 181 22.10 23.00 -10.15
CA ASP A 181 23.51 22.98 -9.74
C ASP A 181 23.76 22.19 -8.42
N ASN A 182 22.74 21.96 -7.58
CA ASN A 182 22.90 21.15 -6.38
C ASN A 182 23.19 19.68 -6.71
N PHE A 183 22.73 19.17 -7.86
CA PHE A 183 23.06 17.81 -8.30
C PHE A 183 24.56 17.62 -8.53
N ASP A 184 25.25 18.69 -8.94
CA ASP A 184 26.68 18.66 -9.21
C ASP A 184 27.57 18.82 -7.98
N LYS A 185 26.98 19.12 -6.80
CA LYS A 185 27.69 19.23 -5.53
C LYS A 185 28.46 17.95 -5.22
N LYS A 186 29.67 18.13 -4.69
CA LYS A 186 30.56 17.03 -4.30
C LYS A 186 29.87 16.10 -3.30
N GLU A 187 29.19 16.69 -2.33
CA GLU A 187 28.49 16.01 -1.25
C GLU A 187 27.38 15.08 -1.79
N PHE A 188 26.61 15.54 -2.78
CA PHE A 188 25.59 14.70 -3.40
C PHE A 188 26.21 13.57 -4.23
N LYS A 189 27.25 13.86 -5.01
CA LYS A 189 27.95 12.84 -5.82
C LYS A 189 28.57 11.75 -4.96
N GLU A 190 29.13 12.11 -3.80
CA GLU A 190 29.68 11.16 -2.84
C GLU A 190 28.59 10.32 -2.17
N LEU A 191 27.46 10.92 -1.80
CA LEU A 191 26.29 10.19 -1.31
C LEU A 191 25.79 9.19 -2.36
N TRP A 192 25.57 9.65 -3.59
CA TRP A 192 25.07 8.83 -4.68
C TRP A 192 26.00 7.67 -5.00
N ALA A 193 27.32 7.90 -5.09
CA ALA A 193 28.29 6.85 -5.34
C ALA A 193 28.32 5.75 -4.25
N ARG A 194 27.88 6.06 -3.03
CA ARG A 194 27.77 5.10 -1.92
C ARG A 194 26.49 4.29 -2.00
N ILE A 195 25.36 4.89 -2.40
CA ILE A 195 24.05 4.23 -2.38
C ILE A 195 23.62 3.64 -3.72
N ASN A 196 24.24 4.03 -4.85
CA ASN A 196 23.81 3.63 -6.19
C ASN A 196 24.21 2.22 -6.61
N GLN A 197 24.76 1.39 -5.72
CA GLN A 197 25.15 0.03 -6.04
C GLN A 197 23.91 -0.88 -6.06
N LYS A 198 23.68 -1.61 -7.16
CA LYS A 198 22.67 -2.66 -7.16
C LYS A 198 23.14 -3.81 -6.27
N ALA A 199 22.22 -4.50 -5.61
CA ALA A 199 22.57 -5.69 -4.84
C ALA A 199 21.67 -6.85 -5.21
N VAL A 200 22.17 -8.04 -4.94
CA VAL A 200 21.36 -9.24 -4.81
C VAL A 200 21.30 -9.62 -3.35
N TYR A 201 20.25 -10.31 -2.95
CA TYR A 201 20.14 -10.87 -1.62
C TYR A 201 20.25 -12.38 -1.66
N ARG A 202 20.77 -12.94 -0.57
CA ARG A 202 20.70 -14.36 -0.27
C ARG A 202 20.04 -14.53 1.08
N VAL A 203 19.06 -15.44 1.14
CA VAL A 203 18.42 -15.85 2.38
C VAL A 203 18.77 -17.30 2.64
N GLU A 204 19.44 -17.57 3.75
CA GLU A 204 19.63 -18.96 4.20
C GLU A 204 18.42 -19.38 5.04
N PHE A 205 17.66 -20.35 4.55
CA PHE A 205 16.41 -20.77 5.19
C PHE A 205 16.55 -22.17 5.79
N ASP A 206 16.54 -22.25 7.12
CA ASP A 206 16.48 -23.51 7.86
C ASP A 206 15.02 -23.87 8.16
N SER A 207 14.51 -24.90 7.49
CA SER A 207 13.13 -25.33 7.66
C SER A 207 12.85 -25.84 9.09
N ASP A 208 13.81 -26.52 9.72
CA ASP A 208 13.62 -27.06 11.07
C ASP A 208 13.64 -25.93 12.11
N GLU A 209 14.43 -24.88 11.87
CA GLU A 209 14.40 -23.66 12.68
C GLU A 209 13.04 -22.96 12.57
N LEU A 210 12.47 -22.85 11.35
CA LEU A 210 11.13 -22.30 11.15
C LEU A 210 10.08 -23.08 11.91
N VAL A 211 10.09 -24.42 11.80
CA VAL A 211 9.12 -25.27 12.51
C VAL A 211 9.19 -25.00 14.01
N ARG A 212 10.38 -24.99 14.61
CA ARG A 212 10.54 -24.73 16.06
C ARG A 212 10.03 -23.35 16.47
N LYS A 213 10.34 -22.30 15.72
CA LYS A 213 9.89 -20.92 16.01
C LYS A 213 8.36 -20.80 15.87
N CYS A 214 7.79 -21.34 14.79
CA CYS A 214 6.35 -21.37 14.57
C CYS A 214 5.61 -22.10 15.70
N VAL A 215 6.09 -23.28 16.11
CA VAL A 215 5.49 -24.03 17.22
C VAL A 215 5.48 -23.20 18.50
N SER A 216 6.62 -22.60 18.86
CA SER A 216 6.72 -21.75 20.07
C SER A 216 5.81 -20.52 20.00
N ALA A 217 5.68 -19.89 18.83
CA ALA A 217 4.83 -18.72 18.64
C ALA A 217 3.34 -19.09 18.70
N LEU A 218 2.94 -20.17 18.02
CA LEU A 218 1.55 -20.67 18.05
C LEU A 218 1.14 -21.06 19.46
N ASP A 219 1.96 -21.78 20.20
CA ASP A 219 1.64 -22.18 21.57
C ASP A 219 1.43 -20.97 22.51
N SER A 220 2.26 -19.94 22.35
CA SER A 220 2.20 -18.76 23.21
C SER A 220 1.09 -17.79 22.83
N GLN A 221 0.81 -17.61 21.53
CA GLN A 221 0.00 -16.50 21.01
C GLN A 221 -1.35 -16.93 20.42
N LEU A 222 -1.49 -18.16 19.92
CA LEU A 222 -2.73 -18.58 19.24
C LEU A 222 -3.89 -18.68 20.23
N ARG A 223 -4.87 -17.79 20.06
CA ARG A 223 -6.11 -17.77 20.83
C ARG A 223 -7.28 -17.72 19.86
N VAL A 224 -8.22 -18.65 20.04
CA VAL A 224 -9.39 -18.78 19.21
C VAL A 224 -10.62 -18.36 19.98
N THR A 225 -11.38 -17.43 19.42
CA THR A 225 -12.66 -17.03 19.98
C THR A 225 -13.74 -18.07 19.63
N PRO A 226 -14.42 -18.68 20.61
CA PRO A 226 -15.50 -19.62 20.35
C PRO A 226 -16.64 -18.97 19.58
N LEU A 227 -17.32 -19.74 18.73
CA LEU A 227 -18.52 -19.29 18.03
C LEU A 227 -19.62 -18.91 19.03
N GLN A 228 -20.22 -17.73 18.83
CA GLN A 228 -21.33 -17.22 19.62
C GLN A 228 -22.55 -17.03 18.73
N TYR A 229 -23.71 -17.48 19.19
CA TYR A 229 -24.99 -17.31 18.52
C TYR A 229 -25.86 -16.40 19.37
N THR A 230 -26.40 -15.35 18.76
CA THR A 230 -27.40 -14.51 19.41
C THR A 230 -28.77 -15.03 19.00
N VAL A 231 -29.46 -15.69 19.92
CA VAL A 231 -30.84 -16.14 19.72
C VAL A 231 -31.77 -15.01 20.13
N GLN A 232 -32.48 -14.47 19.15
CA GLN A 232 -33.49 -13.45 19.34
C GLN A 232 -34.88 -14.06 19.24
N SER A 233 -35.69 -13.85 20.27
CA SER A 233 -37.11 -14.23 20.27
C SER A 233 -37.98 -12.98 20.16
N GLY A 234 -39.02 -13.05 19.35
CA GLY A 234 -39.97 -11.95 19.19
C GLY A 234 -41.41 -12.44 19.04
N ILE A 235 -42.36 -11.57 19.36
CA ILE A 235 -43.80 -11.80 19.16
C ILE A 235 -44.22 -11.07 17.90
N GLN A 236 -44.97 -11.75 17.04
CA GLN A 236 -45.55 -11.16 15.84
C GLN A 236 -46.56 -10.07 16.23
N GLY A 237 -46.40 -8.87 15.69
CA GLY A 237 -47.30 -7.74 16.01
C GLY A 237 -48.70 -7.91 15.40
N ASP A 238 -49.72 -7.44 16.10
CA ASP A 238 -51.09 -7.35 15.56
C ASP A 238 -51.20 -6.17 14.57
N GLY A 239 -51.88 -6.38 13.44
CA GLY A 239 -52.12 -5.33 12.44
C GLY A 239 -50.96 -5.05 11.48
N LEU A 240 -50.27 -6.10 11.02
CA LEU A 240 -49.15 -6.02 10.08
C LEU A 240 -49.52 -5.38 8.74
N SER A 241 -48.69 -4.44 8.28
CA SER A 241 -48.73 -3.96 6.90
C SER A 241 -47.90 -4.85 5.96
N ASP A 242 -48.22 -4.83 4.66
CA ASP A 242 -47.43 -5.52 3.61
C ASP A 242 -45.96 -5.04 3.60
N GLU A 243 -45.75 -3.77 3.95
CA GLU A 243 -44.44 -3.14 4.02
C GLU A 243 -43.61 -3.68 5.19
N GLN A 244 -44.21 -3.86 6.38
CA GLN A 244 -43.55 -4.43 7.56
C GLN A 244 -43.19 -5.91 7.39
N LEU A 245 -43.96 -6.66 6.59
CA LEU A 245 -43.64 -8.05 6.24
C LEU A 245 -42.46 -8.13 5.26
N LYS A 246 -42.34 -7.18 4.33
CA LYS A 246 -41.23 -7.12 3.37
C LYS A 246 -39.91 -6.69 4.01
N THR A 247 -39.94 -5.81 5.02
CA THR A 247 -38.72 -5.34 5.70
C THR A 247 -38.27 -6.27 6.82
N GLY A 248 -39.10 -7.25 7.24
CA GLY A 248 -38.78 -8.16 8.33
C GLY A 248 -39.10 -7.62 9.72
N ASP A 249 -39.71 -6.44 9.81
CA ASP A 249 -40.07 -5.76 11.07
C ASP A 249 -41.38 -6.26 11.69
N GLY A 250 -41.90 -7.40 11.22
CA GLY A 250 -43.17 -7.94 11.67
C GLY A 250 -43.16 -8.56 13.07
N PHE A 251 -41.98 -8.71 13.67
CA PHE A 251 -41.79 -9.28 15.00
C PHE A 251 -41.21 -8.23 15.94
N THR A 252 -41.86 -8.02 17.08
CA THR A 252 -41.31 -7.20 18.17
C THR A 252 -40.42 -8.06 19.04
N LEU A 253 -39.15 -7.67 19.21
CA LEU A 253 -38.17 -8.38 20.02
C LEU A 253 -38.63 -8.44 21.49
N THR A 254 -38.71 -9.64 22.06
CA THR A 254 -39.11 -9.85 23.47
C THR A 254 -37.99 -10.44 24.33
N GLY A 255 -36.94 -10.98 23.71
CA GLY A 255 -35.78 -11.52 24.40
C GLY A 255 -34.59 -11.70 23.47
N SER A 256 -33.39 -11.56 24.03
CA SER A 256 -32.13 -11.81 23.34
C SER A 256 -31.22 -12.57 24.30
N THR A 257 -30.76 -13.75 23.90
CA THR A 257 -29.82 -14.55 24.67
C THR A 257 -28.64 -14.90 23.79
N THR A 258 -27.43 -14.62 24.27
CA THR A 258 -26.21 -15.08 23.61
C THR A 258 -25.89 -16.48 24.11
N GLU A 259 -26.04 -17.46 23.23
CA GLU A 259 -25.60 -18.83 23.49
C GLU A 259 -24.21 -19.03 22.89
N ARG A 260 -23.31 -19.64 23.68
CA ARG A 260 -22.04 -20.11 23.13
C ARG A 260 -22.33 -21.40 22.38
N GLY A 261 -21.93 -21.47 21.12
CA GLY A 261 -22.01 -22.70 20.36
C GLY A 261 -21.34 -23.82 21.12
N GLY A 262 -22.08 -24.89 21.43
CA GLY A 262 -21.43 -26.17 21.68
C GLY A 262 -20.61 -26.53 20.45
N SER A 263 -19.59 -27.39 20.61
CA SER A 263 -18.83 -28.00 19.50
C SER A 263 -19.79 -28.80 18.60
N VAL A 264 -20.64 -28.13 17.85
CA VAL A 264 -21.42 -28.70 16.76
C VAL A 264 -20.35 -29.02 15.74
N HIS A 265 -19.99 -30.30 15.66
CA HIS A 265 -19.11 -30.82 14.63
C HIS A 265 -19.49 -30.17 13.31
N SER A 266 -18.68 -29.20 12.86
CA SER A 266 -18.92 -28.55 11.58
C SER A 266 -19.00 -29.67 10.55
N LEU A 267 -20.15 -29.80 9.88
CA LEU A 267 -20.32 -30.76 8.79
C LEU A 267 -19.44 -30.39 7.60
N VAL A 268 -18.86 -29.18 7.61
CA VAL A 268 -17.92 -28.68 6.63
C VAL A 268 -16.55 -29.27 6.89
N LYS A 269 -16.03 -30.02 5.91
CA LYS A 269 -14.65 -30.52 5.92
C LYS A 269 -13.70 -29.38 5.53
N TYR A 270 -12.90 -28.93 6.47
CA TYR A 270 -11.83 -27.95 6.20
C TYR A 270 -10.55 -28.66 5.76
N ASP A 271 -9.94 -28.21 4.67
CA ASP A 271 -8.56 -28.57 4.33
C ASP A 271 -7.61 -27.69 5.16
N LEU A 272 -7.42 -28.02 6.44
CA LEU A 272 -6.57 -27.25 7.36
C LEU A 272 -5.16 -27.05 6.79
N LEU A 273 -4.55 -28.13 6.28
CA LEU A 273 -3.21 -28.07 5.70
C LEU A 273 -3.17 -27.22 4.43
N GLY A 274 -4.16 -27.39 3.55
CA GLY A 274 -4.27 -26.61 2.31
C GLY A 274 -4.44 -25.12 2.55
N ASN A 275 -5.40 -24.74 3.39
CA ASN A 275 -5.68 -23.33 3.67
C ASN A 275 -4.49 -22.64 4.35
N VAL A 276 -3.86 -23.28 5.33
CA VAL A 276 -2.68 -22.69 5.99
C VAL A 276 -1.48 -22.64 5.02
N ALA A 277 -1.27 -23.68 4.21
CA ALA A 277 -0.21 -23.69 3.20
C ALA A 277 -0.37 -22.57 2.15
N GLU A 278 -1.59 -22.37 1.65
CA GLU A 278 -1.92 -21.32 0.68
C GLU A 278 -1.72 -19.93 1.28
N ASN A 279 -2.23 -19.69 2.49
CA ASN A 279 -2.10 -18.41 3.18
C ASN A 279 -0.67 -18.05 3.61
N THR A 280 0.21 -19.04 3.73
CA THR A 280 1.60 -18.85 4.20
C THR A 280 2.65 -19.09 3.10
N GLU A 281 2.23 -19.55 1.92
CA GLU A 281 3.09 -20.01 0.83
C GLU A 281 4.12 -21.08 1.25
N LEU A 282 3.78 -21.88 2.25
CA LEU A 282 4.60 -23.00 2.71
C LEU A 282 4.15 -24.31 2.09
N THR A 283 5.04 -25.31 2.07
CA THR A 283 4.65 -26.64 1.63
C THR A 283 3.70 -27.27 2.65
N ARG A 284 2.75 -28.09 2.16
CA ARG A 284 1.85 -28.88 3.03
C ARG A 284 2.62 -29.71 4.07
N LYS A 285 3.82 -30.19 3.71
CA LYS A 285 4.69 -30.94 4.61
C LYS A 285 5.15 -30.08 5.78
N THR A 286 5.72 -28.91 5.52
CA THR A 286 6.17 -27.98 6.56
C THR A 286 5.02 -27.56 7.48
N VAL A 287 3.85 -27.28 6.92
CA VAL A 287 2.65 -26.95 7.72
C VAL A 287 2.23 -28.14 8.59
N ALA A 288 2.28 -29.36 8.07
CA ALA A 288 2.00 -30.56 8.86
C ALA A 288 3.01 -30.73 10.01
N ASP A 289 4.29 -30.50 9.77
CA ASP A 289 5.35 -30.57 10.79
C ASP A 289 5.13 -29.50 11.88
N ILE A 290 4.71 -28.29 11.52
CA ILE A 290 4.33 -27.21 12.46
C ILE A 290 3.14 -27.63 13.31
N LEU A 291 2.02 -28.02 12.67
CA LEU A 291 0.78 -28.35 13.37
C LEU A 291 0.88 -29.65 14.19
N ALA A 292 1.77 -30.57 13.83
CA ALA A 292 2.06 -31.75 14.63
C ALA A 292 2.89 -31.43 15.88
N GLY A 293 3.65 -30.32 15.87
CA GLY A 293 4.52 -29.91 16.96
C GLY A 293 3.86 -29.06 18.04
N ILE A 294 2.70 -28.45 17.79
CA ILE A 294 2.00 -27.60 18.77
C ILE A 294 1.32 -28.41 19.88
N GLN A 295 1.06 -27.76 21.01
CA GLN A 295 0.37 -28.37 22.14
C GLN A 295 -1.03 -28.87 21.78
N ALA A 296 -1.40 -30.03 22.30
CA ALA A 296 -2.70 -30.65 22.02
C ALA A 296 -3.89 -29.75 22.45
N SER A 297 -3.73 -28.95 23.52
CA SER A 297 -4.71 -27.95 23.94
C SER A 297 -4.86 -26.82 22.92
N VAL A 298 -3.75 -26.37 22.34
CA VAL A 298 -3.71 -25.31 21.34
C VAL A 298 -4.31 -25.79 20.03
N PHE A 299 -3.90 -26.97 19.53
CA PHE A 299 -4.52 -27.59 18.35
C PHE A 299 -6.02 -27.89 18.56
N GLY A 300 -6.42 -28.21 19.80
CA GLY A 300 -7.82 -28.45 20.17
C GLY A 300 -8.75 -27.27 19.87
N GLN A 301 -8.24 -26.04 19.90
CA GLN A 301 -8.98 -24.82 19.58
C GLN A 301 -9.52 -24.79 18.14
N PHE A 302 -8.92 -25.55 17.22
CA PHE A 302 -9.42 -25.71 15.85
C PHE A 302 -10.88 -26.21 15.81
N LYS A 303 -11.27 -27.05 16.78
CA LYS A 303 -12.64 -27.58 16.86
C LYS A 303 -13.66 -26.54 17.33
N GLU A 304 -13.20 -25.48 18.00
CA GLU A 304 -14.07 -24.43 18.55
C GLU A 304 -14.44 -23.40 17.49
N ASN A 305 -13.47 -23.01 16.65
CA ASN A 305 -13.69 -22.13 15.50
C ASN A 305 -12.61 -22.37 14.43
N PRO A 306 -12.88 -23.26 13.45
CA PRO A 306 -11.91 -23.64 12.42
C PRO A 306 -11.38 -22.47 11.58
N GLU A 307 -12.25 -21.54 11.18
CA GLU A 307 -11.88 -20.41 10.30
C GLU A 307 -10.97 -19.43 11.01
N HIS A 308 -11.32 -19.08 12.25
CA HIS A 308 -10.48 -18.21 13.07
C HIS A 308 -9.13 -18.86 13.38
N PHE A 309 -9.11 -20.16 13.71
CA PHE A 309 -7.87 -20.91 13.90
C PHE A 309 -6.98 -20.87 12.64
N ILE A 310 -7.54 -21.13 11.46
CA ILE A 310 -6.79 -21.11 10.19
C ILE A 310 -6.22 -19.72 9.94
N SER A 311 -7.03 -18.66 10.09
CA SER A 311 -6.61 -17.28 9.86
C SER A 311 -5.48 -16.88 10.82
N GLU A 312 -5.67 -17.07 12.12
CA GLU A 312 -4.69 -16.66 13.13
C GLU A 312 -3.41 -17.50 13.09
N ALA A 313 -3.52 -18.82 12.88
CA ALA A 313 -2.33 -19.65 12.71
C ALA A 313 -1.53 -19.25 11.46
N SER A 314 -2.22 -18.94 10.36
CA SER A 314 -1.56 -18.47 9.12
C SER A 314 -0.86 -17.13 9.33
N ARG A 315 -1.46 -16.20 10.08
CA ARG A 315 -0.84 -14.91 10.44
C ARG A 315 0.45 -15.12 11.22
N ILE A 316 0.38 -15.87 12.33
CA ILE A 316 1.54 -16.14 13.20
C ILE A 316 2.67 -16.85 12.42
N ILE A 317 2.35 -17.85 11.60
CA ILE A 317 3.35 -18.55 10.78
C ILE A 317 4.02 -17.60 9.78
N SER A 318 3.25 -16.72 9.13
CA SER A 318 3.78 -15.74 8.19
C SER A 318 4.71 -14.72 8.86
N GLU A 319 4.39 -14.29 10.08
CA GLU A 319 5.28 -13.43 10.89
C GLU A 319 6.61 -14.11 11.23
N GLN A 320 6.58 -15.39 11.62
CA GLN A 320 7.80 -16.15 11.90
C GLN A 320 8.63 -16.37 10.63
N LYS A 321 7.97 -16.63 9.49
CA LYS A 321 8.61 -16.71 8.17
C LYS A 321 9.33 -15.40 7.85
N ALA A 322 8.65 -14.26 7.98
CA ALA A 322 9.24 -12.94 7.73
C ALA A 322 10.42 -12.63 8.67
N THR A 323 10.29 -12.94 9.95
CA THR A 323 11.36 -12.74 10.95
C THR A 323 12.62 -13.53 10.59
N MET A 324 12.46 -14.80 10.22
CA MET A 324 13.59 -15.65 9.81
C MET A 324 14.26 -15.16 8.53
N ILE A 325 13.46 -14.74 7.55
CA ILE A 325 13.95 -14.13 6.33
C ILE A 325 14.88 -12.96 6.68
N ILE A 326 14.42 -12.03 7.52
CA ILE A 326 15.22 -10.88 7.93
C ILE A 326 16.49 -11.35 8.62
N GLU A 327 16.43 -12.22 9.62
CA GLU A 327 17.59 -12.67 10.41
C GLU A 327 18.71 -13.25 9.53
N ARG A 328 18.36 -14.06 8.54
CA ARG A 328 19.30 -14.75 7.63
C ARG A 328 19.51 -14.04 6.29
N LEU A 329 18.98 -12.84 6.13
CA LEU A 329 19.21 -11.99 4.97
C LEU A 329 20.64 -11.47 4.96
N ALA A 330 21.34 -11.75 3.86
CA ALA A 330 22.61 -11.16 3.50
C ALA A 330 22.48 -10.46 2.14
N TYR A 331 23.16 -9.32 1.99
CA TYR A 331 23.21 -8.56 0.75
C TYR A 331 24.61 -8.60 0.15
N ASP A 332 24.67 -8.87 -1.14
CA ASP A 332 25.90 -8.82 -1.93
C ASP A 332 25.75 -7.77 -3.03
N GLY A 333 26.52 -6.68 -2.92
CA GLY A 333 26.57 -5.65 -3.96
C GLY A 333 27.14 -6.18 -5.28
N LEU A 334 26.45 -5.89 -6.37
CA LEU A 334 26.86 -6.19 -7.73
C LEU A 334 27.87 -5.14 -8.24
N SER A 335 28.57 -5.44 -9.34
CA SER A 335 29.34 -4.42 -10.07
C SER A 335 28.45 -3.40 -10.77
N GLU A 336 27.19 -3.77 -11.03
CA GLU A 336 26.19 -2.93 -11.65
C GLU A 336 25.72 -1.81 -10.70
N ARG A 337 25.48 -0.62 -11.26
CA ARG A 337 25.06 0.57 -10.53
C ARG A 337 23.88 1.23 -11.21
N TYR A 338 23.09 1.94 -10.42
CA TYR A 338 22.11 2.88 -10.96
C TYR A 338 22.84 4.04 -11.62
N ASP A 339 22.47 4.30 -12.87
CA ASP A 339 22.93 5.47 -13.61
C ASP A 339 22.27 6.75 -13.08
N VAL A 340 22.90 7.90 -13.30
CA VAL A 340 22.36 9.22 -12.97
C VAL A 340 21.08 9.52 -13.77
N ASP A 341 20.91 8.88 -14.93
CA ASP A 341 19.73 9.00 -15.77
C ASP A 341 18.43 8.56 -15.07
N ILE A 342 18.53 7.83 -13.95
CA ILE A 342 17.35 7.49 -13.14
C ILE A 342 16.63 8.74 -12.59
N PHE A 343 17.35 9.85 -12.41
CA PHE A 343 16.77 11.13 -12.00
C PHE A 343 16.05 11.84 -13.15
N THR A 344 16.37 11.53 -14.40
CA THR A 344 15.78 12.17 -15.59
C THR A 344 14.73 11.29 -16.29
N ALA A 345 14.84 9.97 -16.19
CA ALA A 345 14.01 8.99 -16.90
C ALA A 345 12.51 9.05 -16.55
N ASN A 346 12.16 9.47 -15.33
CA ASN A 346 10.77 9.51 -14.84
C ASN A 346 10.19 10.94 -14.77
N GLN A 347 10.79 11.92 -15.47
CA GLN A 347 10.37 13.34 -15.37
C GLN A 347 9.24 13.75 -16.33
N THR A 348 8.80 12.87 -17.23
CA THR A 348 7.66 13.15 -18.11
C THR A 348 6.35 12.97 -17.33
N GLY A 349 5.59 14.06 -17.13
CA GLY A 349 4.26 13.98 -16.53
C GLY A 349 4.09 14.59 -15.14
N GLN A 350 5.08 15.32 -14.59
CA GLN A 350 4.92 15.87 -13.24
C GLN A 350 3.86 16.97 -13.19
N ASP A 351 2.83 16.77 -12.36
CA ASP A 351 1.85 17.79 -12.03
C ASP A 351 2.42 18.74 -10.96
N PHE A 352 2.78 19.95 -11.39
CA PHE A 352 3.28 21.01 -10.50
C PHE A 352 2.17 21.66 -9.67
N SER A 353 0.91 21.25 -9.80
CA SER A 353 -0.17 21.74 -8.93
C SER A 353 0.08 21.45 -7.45
N LYS A 354 0.77 20.34 -7.14
CA LYS A 354 1.23 19.95 -5.80
C LYS A 354 2.71 20.26 -5.53
N ALA A 355 3.39 21.00 -6.43
CA ALA A 355 4.82 21.30 -6.25
C ALA A 355 5.06 22.30 -5.11
N SER A 356 6.20 22.14 -4.44
CA SER A 356 6.68 23.09 -3.43
C SER A 356 6.99 24.48 -4.02
N ALA A 357 7.28 25.45 -3.15
CA ALA A 357 8.00 26.65 -3.57
C ALA A 357 9.39 26.27 -4.13
N LYS A 358 10.04 27.20 -4.84
CA LYS A 358 11.39 26.96 -5.36
C LYS A 358 12.35 26.63 -4.21
N LEU A 359 12.96 25.45 -4.30
CA LEU A 359 13.84 24.90 -3.27
C LEU A 359 15.29 25.40 -3.43
N LYS A 360 16.00 25.51 -2.31
CA LYS A 360 17.38 26.00 -2.24
C LYS A 360 18.39 24.86 -2.18
N ASN A 361 18.09 23.81 -1.43
CA ASN A 361 19.02 22.72 -1.13
C ASN A 361 18.68 21.43 -1.91
N HIS A 362 17.53 21.36 -2.58
CA HIS A 362 17.14 20.18 -3.36
C HIS A 362 17.89 20.10 -4.70
N VAL A 363 18.16 18.89 -5.20
CA VAL A 363 18.73 18.62 -6.55
C VAL A 363 17.84 19.06 -7.73
N TYR A 364 16.61 19.48 -7.46
CA TYR A 364 15.60 19.96 -8.40
C TYR A 364 15.12 21.31 -7.90
N ASP A 365 14.58 22.14 -8.79
CA ASP A 365 14.00 23.42 -8.39
C ASP A 365 12.70 23.24 -7.59
N TYR A 366 12.02 22.11 -7.74
CA TYR A 366 10.75 21.79 -7.08
C TYR A 366 10.72 20.33 -6.63
N VAL A 367 9.90 20.00 -5.63
CA VAL A 367 9.62 18.60 -5.27
C VAL A 367 8.12 18.33 -5.31
N VAL A 368 7.74 17.18 -5.87
CA VAL A 368 6.36 16.67 -5.82
C VAL A 368 6.27 15.69 -4.65
N THR A 369 5.34 15.96 -3.73
CA THR A 369 5.13 15.17 -2.52
C THR A 369 3.77 14.50 -2.56
N ASP A 370 3.73 13.27 -2.06
CA ASP A 370 2.53 12.43 -2.07
C ASP A 370 1.75 12.55 -0.75
N SER A 371 2.31 13.22 0.27
CA SER A 371 1.65 13.46 1.56
C SER A 371 2.03 14.81 2.19
N GLU A 372 1.17 15.32 3.06
CA GLU A 372 1.44 16.52 3.86
C GLU A 372 2.66 16.34 4.79
N ILE A 373 2.96 15.10 5.20
CA ILE A 373 4.14 14.78 6.02
C ILE A 373 5.42 14.95 5.19
N GLU A 374 5.46 14.40 3.98
CA GLU A 374 6.56 14.60 3.05
C GLU A 374 6.77 16.08 2.71
N ARG A 375 5.68 16.81 2.50
CA ARG A 375 5.72 18.25 2.20
C ARG A 375 6.36 19.04 3.32
N ARG A 376 5.90 18.85 4.56
CA ARG A 376 6.49 19.50 5.75
C ARG A 376 7.93 19.10 5.96
N PHE A 377 8.26 17.83 5.70
CA PHE A 377 9.61 17.32 5.82
C PHE A 377 10.56 17.99 4.80
N ALA A 378 10.15 18.10 3.53
CA ALA A 378 10.91 18.80 2.51
C ALA A 378 11.10 20.29 2.82
N ASP A 379 10.04 20.98 3.30
CA ASP A 379 10.13 22.38 3.71
C ASP A 379 11.17 22.58 4.85
N GLN A 380 11.23 21.66 5.81
CA GLN A 380 12.19 21.69 6.91
C GLN A 380 13.62 21.38 6.45
N LEU A 381 13.81 20.42 5.53
CA LEU A 381 15.12 20.14 4.92
C LEU A 381 15.66 21.33 4.12
N ASP A 382 14.79 22.04 3.40
CA ASP A 382 15.18 23.20 2.61
C ASP A 382 15.48 24.44 3.45
N ALA A 383 14.83 24.56 4.63
CA ALA A 383 15.07 25.64 5.58
C ALA A 383 16.31 25.40 6.47
N SER A 384 16.80 24.16 6.57
CA SER A 384 17.93 23.81 7.43
C SER A 384 19.25 24.39 6.92
N THR A 385 20.08 24.84 7.87
CA THR A 385 21.46 25.29 7.61
C THR A 385 22.49 24.15 7.68
N GLU A 386 22.08 23.03 8.27
CA GLU A 386 22.86 21.81 8.43
C GLU A 386 22.78 20.92 7.20
N VAL A 387 21.73 21.04 6.38
CA VAL A 387 21.58 20.31 5.11
C VAL A 387 22.34 21.04 4.00
N VAL A 388 23.22 20.32 3.31
CA VAL A 388 23.96 20.84 2.14
C VAL A 388 23.18 20.58 0.85
N VAL A 389 22.66 19.37 0.71
CA VAL A 389 21.91 18.92 -0.46
C VAL A 389 21.07 17.70 -0.13
N TYR A 390 19.88 17.60 -0.73
CA TYR A 390 19.01 16.43 -0.61
C TYR A 390 18.25 16.14 -1.90
N ALA A 391 17.76 14.91 -2.03
CA ALA A 391 16.94 14.47 -3.15
C ALA A 391 15.83 13.53 -2.67
N LYS A 392 14.62 13.67 -3.23
CA LYS A 392 13.65 12.57 -3.27
C LYS A 392 14.14 11.51 -4.26
N LEU A 393 14.29 10.27 -3.80
CA LEU A 393 14.79 9.19 -4.63
C LEU A 393 13.74 8.79 -5.68
N PRO A 394 14.14 8.59 -6.97
CA PRO A 394 13.19 8.19 -7.99
C PRO A 394 12.60 6.80 -7.72
N ARG A 395 11.33 6.57 -8.11
CA ARG A 395 10.62 5.28 -7.95
C ARG A 395 11.32 4.07 -8.58
N GLY A 396 12.22 4.31 -9.53
CA GLY A 396 13.05 3.27 -10.14
C GLY A 396 14.23 2.80 -9.27
N PHE A 397 14.56 3.50 -8.18
CA PHE A 397 15.63 3.10 -7.27
C PHE A 397 15.11 2.03 -6.31
N LEU A 398 15.42 0.76 -6.59
CA LEU A 398 14.80 -0.38 -5.91
C LEU A 398 15.82 -1.20 -5.12
N ILE A 399 15.54 -1.39 -3.84
CA ILE A 399 16.24 -2.34 -2.98
C ILE A 399 15.47 -3.65 -3.05
N PRO A 400 16.08 -4.73 -3.58
CA PRO A 400 15.39 -6.00 -3.67
C PRO A 400 15.21 -6.58 -2.27
N THR A 401 13.98 -6.99 -1.96
CA THR A 401 13.68 -7.67 -0.70
C THR A 401 12.91 -8.96 -0.96
N PRO A 402 12.97 -9.94 -0.04
CA PRO A 402 12.22 -11.20 -0.18
C PRO A 402 10.69 -11.04 -0.15
N VAL A 403 10.19 -9.89 0.28
CA VAL A 403 8.75 -9.57 0.34
C VAL A 403 8.35 -8.49 -0.68
N GLY A 404 9.14 -8.37 -1.74
CA GLY A 404 8.96 -7.41 -2.84
C GLY A 404 9.83 -6.17 -2.68
N ASP A 405 10.06 -5.48 -3.79
CA ASP A 405 11.00 -4.37 -3.84
C ASP A 405 10.58 -3.19 -2.96
N TYR A 406 11.59 -2.45 -2.53
CA TYR A 406 11.47 -1.32 -1.62
C TYR A 406 12.21 -0.10 -2.17
N ASN A 407 11.56 1.06 -2.17
CA ASN A 407 12.12 2.33 -2.61
C ASN A 407 12.12 3.28 -1.41
N PRO A 408 13.28 3.65 -0.83
CA PRO A 408 13.33 4.64 0.23
C PRO A 408 13.06 6.05 -0.33
N ASP A 409 12.47 6.92 0.49
CA ASP A 409 12.01 8.23 0.03
C ASP A 409 13.12 9.26 -0.25
N TRP A 410 14.09 9.42 0.67
CA TRP A 410 15.00 10.57 0.67
C TRP A 410 16.47 10.17 0.77
N ALA A 411 17.33 10.89 0.06
CA ALA A 411 18.77 10.88 0.23
C ALA A 411 19.26 12.28 0.63
N ILE A 412 19.95 12.39 1.76
CA ILE A 412 20.29 13.65 2.43
C ILE A 412 21.78 13.68 2.74
N SER A 413 22.43 14.81 2.40
CA SER A 413 23.79 15.10 2.83
C SER A 413 23.81 16.33 3.73
N PHE A 414 24.42 16.17 4.89
CA PHE A 414 24.62 17.22 5.88
C PHE A 414 25.99 17.89 5.73
N LYS A 415 26.15 19.02 6.41
CA LYS A 415 27.41 19.76 6.47
C LYS A 415 28.39 19.05 7.38
N GLU A 416 29.62 18.88 6.90
CA GLU A 416 30.70 18.27 7.69
C GLU A 416 30.88 18.99 9.04
N GLY A 417 31.02 18.20 10.10
CA GLY A 417 31.13 18.71 11.48
C GLY A 417 29.83 19.19 12.12
N SER A 418 28.71 19.27 11.40
CA SER A 418 27.42 19.66 12.02
C SER A 418 26.71 18.48 12.70
N VAL A 419 26.92 17.27 12.20
CA VAL A 419 26.26 16.04 12.64
C VAL A 419 27.23 14.87 12.68
N LYS A 420 26.87 13.80 13.40
CA LYS A 420 27.69 12.58 13.50
C LYS A 420 27.69 11.76 12.20
N HIS A 421 26.61 11.82 11.43
CA HIS A 421 26.45 11.08 10.17
C HIS A 421 26.20 12.05 9.01
N ILE A 422 27.19 12.23 8.14
CA ILE A 422 27.13 13.19 7.01
C ILE A 422 26.12 12.73 5.94
N TYR A 423 26.02 11.43 5.70
CA TYR A 423 25.14 10.85 4.68
C TYR A 423 24.00 10.05 5.28
N PHE A 424 22.78 10.34 4.84
CA PHE A 424 21.59 9.72 5.39
C PHE A 424 20.57 9.36 4.31
N VAL A 425 19.94 8.20 4.44
CA VAL A 425 18.77 7.81 3.65
C VAL A 425 17.58 7.71 4.60
N ALA A 426 16.49 8.39 4.29
CA ALA A 426 15.32 8.46 5.16
C ALA A 426 14.08 7.90 4.48
N GLU A 427 13.27 7.17 5.26
CA GLU A 427 11.88 6.84 4.92
C GLU A 427 10.95 7.76 5.73
N THR A 428 10.02 8.43 5.06
CA THR A 428 8.97 9.22 5.71
C THR A 428 7.69 8.40 5.85
N LYS A 429 7.23 8.19 7.10
CA LYS A 429 6.06 7.35 7.37
C LYS A 429 4.82 8.16 7.76
N GLY A 430 3.70 7.89 7.08
CA GLY A 430 2.37 8.45 7.37
C GLY A 430 1.50 7.61 8.31
N SER A 431 0.24 8.06 8.54
CA SER A 431 -0.74 7.32 9.35
C SER A 431 -1.09 5.98 8.70
N MET A 432 -0.95 4.90 9.46
CA MET A 432 -0.81 3.55 8.93
C MET A 432 -2.10 2.92 8.41
N SER A 433 -1.95 2.13 7.35
CA SER A 433 -2.93 1.15 6.85
C SER A 433 -2.95 -0.11 7.73
N SER A 434 -3.55 -1.19 7.22
CA SER A 434 -3.97 -2.33 8.00
C SER A 434 -2.87 -3.15 8.67
N MET A 435 -3.21 -3.93 9.70
CA MET A 435 -2.23 -4.75 10.46
C MET A 435 -1.34 -5.62 9.54
N LYS A 436 -1.91 -6.27 8.51
CA LYS A 436 -1.17 -7.08 7.52
C LYS A 436 -0.22 -6.25 6.65
N LEU A 437 -0.62 -5.03 6.25
CA LEU A 437 0.22 -4.14 5.46
C LEU A 437 1.40 -3.62 6.30
N ARG A 438 1.20 -3.39 7.59
CA ARG A 438 2.27 -2.98 8.52
C ARG A 438 3.39 -4.01 8.61
N GLU A 439 3.08 -5.30 8.68
CA GLU A 439 4.09 -6.35 8.81
C GLU A 439 4.99 -6.48 7.58
N ILE A 440 4.40 -6.44 6.38
CA ILE A 440 5.16 -6.47 5.12
C ILE A 440 6.03 -5.22 5.01
N GLU A 441 5.47 -4.04 5.30
CA GLU A 441 6.18 -2.78 5.25
C GLU A 441 7.32 -2.73 6.28
N ASN A 442 7.07 -3.16 7.52
CA ASN A 442 8.10 -3.27 8.55
C ASN A 442 9.21 -4.24 8.15
N THR A 443 8.86 -5.33 7.47
CA THR A 443 9.83 -6.30 6.92
C THR A 443 10.69 -5.64 5.85
N LYS A 444 10.09 -4.89 4.90
CA LYS A 444 10.83 -4.13 3.88
C LYS A 444 11.78 -3.12 4.51
N ILE A 445 11.32 -2.36 5.51
CA ILE A 445 12.13 -1.41 6.29
C ILE A 445 13.31 -2.13 6.98
N ALA A 446 13.06 -3.28 7.61
CA ALA A 446 14.11 -4.06 8.26
C ALA A 446 15.15 -4.59 7.25
N CYS A 447 14.70 -5.04 6.07
CA CYS A 447 15.58 -5.40 4.96
C CYS A 447 16.43 -4.21 4.50
N ALA A 448 15.82 -3.02 4.35
CA ALA A 448 16.52 -1.80 3.98
C ALA A 448 17.60 -1.40 5.00
N ARG A 449 17.31 -1.52 6.31
CA ARG A 449 18.33 -1.33 7.36
C ARG A 449 19.52 -2.24 7.14
N LYS A 450 19.29 -3.54 6.94
CA LYS A 450 20.35 -4.51 6.67
C LYS A 450 21.14 -4.18 5.40
N PHE A 451 20.46 -3.76 4.34
CA PHE A 451 21.09 -3.37 3.09
C PHE A 451 22.05 -2.19 3.28
N PHE A 452 21.58 -1.10 3.89
CA PHE A 452 22.41 0.09 4.13
C PHE A 452 23.49 -0.13 5.18
N ASP A 453 23.26 -0.99 6.19
CA ASP A 453 24.30 -1.41 7.13
C ASP A 453 25.43 -2.17 6.41
N GLU A 454 25.09 -3.04 5.47
CA GLU A 454 26.06 -3.81 4.70
C GLU A 454 26.86 -2.92 3.72
N ILE A 455 26.21 -1.96 3.07
CA ILE A 455 26.90 -0.91 2.29
C ILE A 455 27.80 -0.09 3.21
N GLY A 456 27.31 0.32 4.37
CA GLY A 456 28.04 1.11 5.35
C GLY A 456 29.29 0.40 5.88
N ARG A 457 29.28 -0.93 5.99
CA ARG A 457 30.47 -1.73 6.38
C ARG A 457 31.59 -1.67 5.37
N ARG A 458 31.29 -1.48 4.09
CA ARG A 458 32.28 -1.39 3.00
C ARG A 458 33.01 -0.05 2.97
N VAL A 459 32.53 0.93 3.75
CA VAL A 459 33.11 2.28 3.82
C VAL A 459 33.69 2.54 5.20
N SER A 460 34.94 3.03 5.24
CA SER A 460 35.67 3.30 6.47
C SER A 460 35.25 4.61 7.15
N GLU A 461 34.92 5.64 6.38
CA GLU A 461 34.61 7.00 6.84
C GLU A 461 33.24 7.49 6.33
N ASP A 462 32.54 8.27 7.14
CA ASP A 462 31.23 8.87 6.82
C ASP A 462 30.18 7.85 6.34
N ARG A 463 29.98 6.77 7.09
CA ARG A 463 29.04 5.72 6.69
C ARG A 463 27.64 6.28 6.44
N VAL A 464 27.01 5.85 5.34
CA VAL A 464 25.61 6.11 5.08
C VAL A 464 24.79 5.43 6.16
N LYS A 465 23.87 6.18 6.78
CA LYS A 465 22.92 5.64 7.74
C LYS A 465 21.51 5.68 7.15
N TYR A 466 20.74 4.62 7.38
CA TYR A 466 19.34 4.56 7.02
C TYR A 466 18.46 4.45 8.26
N ASP A 467 17.37 5.21 8.30
CA ASP A 467 16.35 5.09 9.33
C ASP A 467 14.98 5.58 8.86
N VAL A 468 13.95 5.19 9.59
CA VAL A 468 12.58 5.67 9.40
C VAL A 468 12.36 6.89 10.28
N VAL A 469 11.82 7.95 9.69
CA VAL A 469 11.57 9.23 10.37
C VAL A 469 10.12 9.64 10.20
N THR A 470 9.54 10.13 11.28
CA THR A 470 8.18 10.70 11.29
C THR A 470 8.19 12.22 11.19
N SER A 471 9.36 12.85 11.39
CA SER A 471 9.56 14.29 11.34
C SER A 471 11.04 14.64 11.16
N TYR A 472 11.33 15.89 10.78
CA TYR A 472 12.70 16.40 10.73
C TYR A 472 13.39 16.41 12.10
N GLU A 473 12.65 16.67 13.18
CA GLU A 473 13.20 16.61 14.53
C GLU A 473 13.73 15.21 14.85
N LYS A 474 12.96 14.18 14.48
CA LYS A 474 13.37 12.78 14.66
C LYS A 474 14.60 12.43 13.82
N LEU A 475 14.69 12.96 12.60
CA LEU A 475 15.89 12.85 11.77
C LEU A 475 17.11 13.41 12.50
N MET A 476 17.00 14.64 13.03
CA MET A 476 18.08 15.32 13.74
C MET A 476 18.52 14.59 15.01
N ASP A 477 17.60 13.96 15.75
CA ASP A 477 17.93 13.10 16.88
C ASP A 477 18.77 11.88 16.47
N ILE A 478 18.48 11.29 15.30
CA ILE A 478 19.13 10.08 14.81
C ILE A 478 20.51 10.37 14.23
N VAL A 479 20.66 11.47 13.48
CA VAL A 479 21.97 11.88 12.94
C VAL A 479 22.87 12.44 14.03
N GLY A 480 22.30 12.94 15.13
CA GLY A 480 23.01 13.45 16.30
C GLY A 480 23.78 14.74 16.01
N ARG A 481 23.55 15.80 16.80
CA ARG A 481 24.39 17.00 16.73
C ARG A 481 25.80 16.67 17.20
N ALA A 482 26.82 17.11 16.46
CA ALA A 482 28.19 17.00 16.92
C ALA A 482 28.35 17.75 18.26
N ALA A 483 29.11 17.18 19.20
CA ALA A 483 29.45 17.89 20.42
C ALA A 483 30.30 19.11 20.04
N ALA A 484 29.87 20.29 20.50
CA ALA A 484 30.50 21.58 20.22
C ALA A 484 31.95 21.65 20.70
#